data_AF-A0ABD8B6F4-F1
#
_entry.id   AF-A0ABD8B6F4-F1
#
_cell.length_a   1.000
_cell.length_b   1.000
_cell.length_c   1.000
_cell.angle_alpha   90.00
_cell.angle_beta   90.00
_cell.angle_gamma   90.00
#
_symmetry.space_group_name_H-M   'P 1'
#
loop_
_entity.id
_entity.type
_entity.pdbx_description
1 polymer ?
#
loop_
_entity_poly.entity_id
_entity_poly.type
_entity_poly.pdbx_seq_one_letter_code
_entity_poly.pdbx_strand_id
1 'polypeptide(L)'
;MLAAYRGLPLFDDAGYTLAEAGIALVLERESSARARGARILAEFAGHAAAGDAAGIGRWNGEGEGVERAMRAALAHAGLTPGELTGIWANAAGLTRADAPEALATTRLAAEAGCPVHTPKQTLGEPVGAGAQLAALLALTAWSTPAGGIPAGPVLINSSSLGGTHISLVLRPATEN
;
A
#
# COMPACT_ATOMS: atom_id res chain seq x y z
N MET A 1 -16.68 10.00 13.86
CA MET A 1 -17.44 9.18 12.90
C MET A 1 -18.90 9.61 12.92
N LEU A 2 -19.46 10.03 11.78
CA LEU A 2 -20.88 10.40 11.67
C LEU A 2 -21.76 9.23 12.14
N ALA A 3 -22.79 9.51 12.96
CA ALA A 3 -23.65 8.50 13.57
C ALA A 3 -24.26 7.51 12.55
N ALA A 4 -24.43 7.94 11.29
CA ALA A 4 -24.91 7.12 10.18
C ALA A 4 -24.04 5.89 9.87
N TYR A 5 -22.72 5.94 10.11
CA TYR A 5 -21.81 4.82 9.80
C TYR A 5 -21.73 3.77 10.92
N ARG A 6 -22.05 4.13 12.17
CA ARG A 6 -22.01 3.21 13.33
C ARG A 6 -23.01 2.06 13.23
N GLY A 7 -24.09 2.24 12.48
CA GLY A 7 -25.15 1.22 12.32
C GLY A 7 -24.91 0.24 11.18
N LEU A 8 -23.84 0.42 10.39
CA LEU A 8 -23.53 -0.52 9.32
C LEU A 8 -22.77 -1.73 9.90
N PRO A 9 -23.14 -2.97 9.56
CA PRO A 9 -22.44 -4.20 10.01
C PRO A 9 -20.96 -4.25 9.63
N LEU A 10 -20.53 -3.32 8.76
CA LEU A 10 -19.15 -3.22 8.34
C LEU A 10 -18.23 -2.54 9.37
N PHE A 11 -18.78 -1.77 10.31
CA PHE A 11 -18.02 -0.89 11.20
C PHE A 11 -18.32 -1.12 12.70
N ASP A 12 -18.95 -2.24 13.04
CA ASP A 12 -19.42 -2.58 14.38
C ASP A 12 -18.28 -2.94 15.36
N ASP A 13 -17.15 -3.44 14.85
CA ASP A 13 -15.94 -3.82 15.61
C ASP A 13 -14.74 -2.90 15.36
N ALA A 14 -14.95 -1.74 14.74
CA ALA A 14 -13.90 -1.02 14.04
C ALA A 14 -13.12 -0.02 14.93
N GLY A 15 -11.78 -0.16 14.97
CA GLY A 15 -10.83 0.89 15.34
C GLY A 15 -10.64 1.93 14.23
N TYR A 16 -11.70 2.20 13.48
CA TYR A 16 -11.71 2.91 12.21
C TYR A 16 -12.02 4.39 12.41
N THR A 17 -11.08 5.24 12.02
CA THR A 17 -11.30 6.70 11.96
C THR A 17 -11.44 7.11 10.51
N LEU A 18 -12.64 7.53 10.11
CA LEU A 18 -12.87 8.05 8.75
C LEU A 18 -12.10 9.36 8.55
N ALA A 19 -11.43 9.50 7.41
CA ALA A 19 -10.74 10.70 6.99
C ALA A 19 -11.15 11.12 5.57
N GLU A 20 -10.72 12.31 5.17
CA GLU A 20 -10.85 12.83 3.81
C GLU A 20 -9.45 13.02 3.21
N ALA A 21 -9.27 12.66 1.94
CA ALA A 21 -8.04 12.93 1.21
C ALA A 21 -8.29 13.01 -0.30
N GLY A 22 -7.48 13.81 -0.99
CA GLY A 22 -7.42 13.87 -2.45
C GLY A 22 -5.98 13.87 -2.90
N ILE A 23 -5.56 12.84 -3.63
CA ILE A 23 -4.21 12.70 -4.17
C ILE A 23 -4.30 12.31 -5.64
N ALA A 24 -3.55 13.01 -6.48
CA ALA A 24 -3.37 12.67 -7.89
C ALA A 24 -1.89 12.40 -8.17
N LEU A 25 -1.60 11.27 -8.79
CA LEU A 25 -0.28 10.90 -9.28
C LEU A 25 -0.35 10.83 -10.82
N VAL A 26 0.58 11.50 -11.49
CA VAL A 26 0.65 11.50 -12.96
C VAL A 26 1.70 10.49 -13.38
N LEU A 27 1.26 9.49 -14.15
CA LEU A 27 2.13 8.49 -14.76
C LEU A 27 2.35 8.85 -16.23
N GLU A 28 3.59 8.79 -16.67
CA GLU A 28 3.96 8.90 -18.07
C GLU A 28 5.14 7.97 -18.36
N ARG A 29 5.44 7.75 -19.65
CA ARG A 29 6.66 7.02 -20.03
C ARG A 29 7.88 7.83 -19.61
N GLU A 30 8.87 7.15 -19.04
CA GLU A 30 10.15 7.77 -18.64
C GLU A 30 10.79 8.57 -19.78
N SER A 31 10.78 8.04 -21.01
CA SER A 31 11.31 8.74 -22.18
C SER A 31 10.59 10.05 -22.50
N SER A 32 9.28 10.12 -22.27
CA SER A 32 8.49 11.35 -22.42
C SER A 32 8.87 12.37 -21.34
N ALA A 33 8.94 11.94 -20.09
CA ALA A 33 9.36 12.78 -18.97
C ALA A 33 10.76 13.36 -19.20
N ARG A 34 11.72 12.53 -19.62
CA ARG A 34 13.09 12.95 -19.95
C ARG A 34 13.13 13.92 -21.13
N ALA A 35 12.41 13.64 -22.22
CA ALA A 35 12.41 14.50 -23.41
C ALA A 35 11.91 15.92 -23.12
N ARG A 36 10.97 16.09 -22.18
CA ARG A 36 10.45 17.41 -21.77
C ARG A 36 11.14 18.00 -20.53
N GLY A 37 12.18 17.36 -20.01
CA GLY A 37 12.91 17.81 -18.81
C GLY A 37 12.07 17.78 -17.52
N ALA A 38 11.09 16.88 -17.43
CA ALA A 38 10.25 16.75 -16.24
C ALA A 38 11.04 16.18 -15.05
N ARG A 39 10.69 16.64 -13.84
CA ARG A 39 11.14 15.96 -12.62
C ARG A 39 10.44 14.62 -12.49
N ILE A 40 11.22 13.54 -12.47
CA ILE A 40 10.74 12.18 -12.20
C ILE A 40 10.79 11.97 -10.68
N LEU A 41 9.65 11.63 -10.08
CA LEU A 41 9.56 11.40 -8.63
C LEU A 41 9.95 9.97 -8.26
N ALA A 42 9.54 9.01 -9.09
CA ALA A 42 9.75 7.59 -8.90
C ALA A 42 9.49 6.84 -10.20
N GLU A 43 9.98 5.61 -10.26
CA GLU A 43 9.56 4.61 -11.22
C GLU A 43 8.37 3.83 -10.65
N PHE A 44 7.31 3.66 -11.44
CA PHE A 44 6.26 2.67 -11.17
C PHE A 44 6.75 1.32 -11.70
N ALA A 45 7.41 0.55 -10.84
CA ALA A 45 8.19 -0.62 -11.25
C ALA A 45 7.35 -1.87 -11.48
N GLY A 46 6.23 -2.02 -10.76
CA GLY A 46 5.38 -3.20 -10.90
C GLY A 46 4.08 -3.08 -10.12
N HIS A 47 3.13 -3.94 -10.48
CA HIS A 47 1.86 -4.07 -9.78
C HIS A 47 1.25 -5.46 -10.00
N ALA A 48 0.38 -5.87 -9.10
CA ALA A 48 -0.46 -7.05 -9.26
C ALA A 48 -1.74 -6.92 -8.46
N ALA A 49 -2.71 -7.79 -8.78
CA ALA A 49 -3.95 -7.91 -8.02
C ALA A 49 -4.27 -9.38 -7.77
N ALA A 50 -4.88 -9.67 -6.62
CA ALA A 50 -5.37 -11.00 -6.28
C ALA A 50 -6.67 -10.88 -5.47
N GLY A 51 -7.50 -11.93 -5.52
CA GLY A 51 -8.72 -12.02 -4.74
C GLY A 51 -8.65 -13.15 -3.72
N ASP A 52 -9.35 -13.00 -2.60
CA ASP A 52 -9.50 -14.02 -1.55
C ASP A 52 -10.51 -15.12 -1.92
N ALA A 53 -11.39 -14.88 -2.89
CA ALA A 53 -12.49 -15.78 -3.27
C ALA A 53 -13.41 -16.19 -2.10
N ALA A 54 -13.48 -15.38 -1.03
CA ALA A 54 -14.26 -15.65 0.18
C ALA A 54 -15.65 -14.98 0.20
N GLY A 55 -15.98 -14.16 -0.82
CA GLY A 55 -17.21 -13.37 -0.90
C GLY A 55 -17.07 -11.95 -0.32
N ILE A 56 -18.10 -11.12 -0.52
CA ILE A 56 -18.09 -9.71 -0.07
C ILE A 56 -18.07 -9.64 1.46
N GLY A 57 -17.23 -8.76 2.02
CA GLY A 57 -17.09 -8.56 3.46
C GLY A 57 -16.39 -9.70 4.18
N ARG A 58 -15.72 -10.59 3.44
CA ARG A 58 -14.98 -11.73 3.97
C ARG A 58 -13.57 -11.70 3.42
N TRP A 59 -12.61 -12.01 4.29
CA TRP A 59 -11.20 -12.12 3.97
C TRP A 59 -10.72 -13.52 4.30
N ASN A 60 -9.72 -14.00 3.56
CA ASN A 60 -9.04 -15.22 3.91
C ASN A 60 -8.28 -14.99 5.22
N GLY A 61 -8.58 -15.77 6.26
CA GLY A 61 -7.98 -15.62 7.60
C GLY A 61 -6.47 -15.79 7.64
N GLU A 62 -5.88 -16.49 6.67
CA GLU A 62 -4.43 -16.73 6.58
C GLU A 62 -3.69 -15.67 5.76
N GLY A 63 -4.40 -14.71 5.16
CA GLY A 63 -3.81 -13.62 4.39
C GLY A 63 -3.24 -14.03 3.02
N GLU A 64 -3.59 -15.20 2.49
CA GLU A 64 -2.98 -15.70 1.25
C GLU A 64 -3.27 -14.82 0.03
N GLY A 65 -4.45 -14.19 -0.07
CA GLY A 65 -4.77 -13.32 -1.20
C GLY A 65 -3.93 -12.07 -1.25
N VAL A 66 -3.81 -11.38 -0.13
CA VAL A 66 -2.92 -10.22 0.00
C VAL A 66 -1.45 -10.62 -0.20
N GLU A 67 -1.00 -11.76 0.36
CA GLU A 67 0.37 -12.25 0.14
C GLU A 67 0.66 -12.53 -1.35
N ARG A 68 -0.28 -13.17 -2.07
CA ARG A 68 -0.17 -13.38 -3.52
C ARG A 68 -0.06 -12.07 -4.29
N ALA A 69 -0.88 -11.07 -3.96
CA ALA A 69 -0.83 -9.76 -4.61
C ALA A 69 0.56 -9.11 -4.41
N MET A 70 1.07 -9.11 -3.18
CA MET A 70 2.37 -8.51 -2.86
C MET A 70 3.52 -9.21 -3.59
N ARG A 71 3.56 -10.55 -3.53
CA ARG A 71 4.62 -11.34 -4.19
C ARG A 71 4.57 -11.22 -5.72
N ALA A 72 3.38 -11.20 -6.31
CA ALA A 72 3.22 -11.00 -7.75
C ALA A 72 3.63 -9.59 -8.20
N ALA A 73 3.40 -8.56 -7.38
CA ALA A 73 3.85 -7.20 -7.68
C ALA A 73 5.38 -7.10 -7.66
N LEU A 74 6.05 -7.77 -6.73
CA LEU A 74 7.51 -7.89 -6.70
C LEU A 74 8.04 -8.64 -7.93
N ALA A 75 7.42 -9.76 -8.29
CA ALA A 75 7.79 -10.52 -9.48
C ALA A 75 7.62 -9.69 -10.76
N HIS A 76 6.53 -8.92 -10.89
CA HIS A 76 6.32 -7.99 -12.01
C HIS A 76 7.40 -6.90 -12.05
N ALA A 77 7.81 -6.39 -10.89
CA ALA A 77 8.93 -5.45 -10.81
C ALA A 77 10.30 -6.11 -11.09
N GLY A 78 10.41 -7.43 -11.05
CA GLY A 78 11.69 -8.13 -11.12
C GLY A 78 12.53 -7.95 -9.84
N LEU A 79 11.86 -7.84 -8.69
CA LEU A 79 12.49 -7.71 -7.38
C LEU A 79 12.31 -8.98 -6.53
N THR A 80 13.27 -9.21 -5.67
CA THR A 80 13.16 -10.10 -4.51
C THR A 80 12.71 -9.31 -3.27
N PRO A 81 12.10 -9.96 -2.26
CA PRO A 81 11.69 -9.27 -1.03
C PRO A 81 12.83 -8.53 -0.32
N GLY A 82 14.06 -9.08 -0.34
CA GLY A 82 15.23 -8.47 0.29
C GLY A 82 15.67 -7.13 -0.29
N GLU A 83 15.11 -6.71 -1.43
CA GLU A 83 15.37 -5.40 -2.04
C GLU A 83 14.39 -4.32 -1.55
N LEU A 84 13.35 -4.68 -0.79
CA LEU A 84 12.42 -3.71 -0.24
C LEU A 84 13.04 -2.95 0.93
N THR A 85 12.83 -1.64 0.97
CA THR A 85 13.18 -0.78 2.11
C THR A 85 11.98 -0.42 2.98
N GLY A 86 10.76 -0.77 2.55
CA GLY A 86 9.55 -0.62 3.35
C GLY A 86 8.30 -1.17 2.68
N ILE A 87 7.34 -1.59 3.52
CA ILE A 87 6.01 -2.02 3.09
C ILE A 87 4.99 -1.05 3.68
N TRP A 88 4.13 -0.47 2.84
CA TRP A 88 3.02 0.38 3.23
C TRP A 88 1.74 -0.44 3.20
N ALA A 89 1.28 -0.87 4.37
CA ALA A 89 0.10 -1.70 4.52
C ALA A 89 -1.20 -0.91 4.32
N ASN A 90 -2.29 -1.62 3.99
CA ASN A 90 -3.61 -1.02 3.87
C ASN A 90 -4.12 -0.55 5.24
N ALA A 91 -4.05 -1.40 6.28
CA ALA A 91 -4.39 -1.13 7.68
C ALA A 91 -5.61 -0.22 7.83
N ALA A 92 -6.78 -0.73 7.43
CA ALA A 92 -8.00 0.04 7.31
C ALA A 92 -8.65 0.38 8.66
N GLY A 93 -8.22 -0.23 9.76
CA GLY A 93 -8.85 -0.11 11.08
C GLY A 93 -10.02 -1.08 11.27
N LEU A 94 -10.14 -2.09 10.40
CA LEU A 94 -11.16 -3.15 10.47
C LEU A 94 -10.48 -4.44 10.91
N THR A 95 -10.72 -4.89 12.15
CA THR A 95 -9.99 -6.03 12.74
C THR A 95 -10.02 -7.28 11.85
N ARG A 96 -11.16 -7.61 11.25
CA ARG A 96 -11.31 -8.75 10.34
C ARG A 96 -10.55 -8.65 9.01
N ALA A 97 -10.20 -7.44 8.56
CA ALA A 97 -9.42 -7.21 7.34
C ALA A 97 -7.94 -7.03 7.68
N ASP A 98 -7.65 -6.34 8.78
CA ASP A 98 -6.29 -5.99 9.19
C ASP A 98 -5.54 -7.20 9.76
N ALA A 99 -6.21 -8.12 10.44
CA ALA A 99 -5.56 -9.33 10.99
C ALA A 99 -4.90 -10.21 9.90
N PRO A 100 -5.61 -10.65 8.83
CA PRO A 100 -4.97 -11.43 7.77
C PRO A 100 -3.94 -10.63 6.97
N GLU A 101 -4.15 -9.32 6.78
CA GLU A 101 -3.13 -8.46 6.17
C GLU A 101 -1.86 -8.41 7.01
N ALA A 102 -1.97 -8.21 8.32
CA ALA A 102 -0.84 -8.13 9.22
C ALA A 102 0.01 -9.41 9.16
N LEU A 103 -0.63 -10.59 9.12
CA LEU A 103 0.07 -11.87 8.93
C LEU A 103 0.89 -11.90 7.65
N ALA A 104 0.27 -11.57 6.51
CA ALA A 104 0.95 -11.55 5.21
C ALA A 104 2.09 -10.52 5.17
N THR A 105 1.85 -9.29 5.64
CA THR A 105 2.88 -8.25 5.66
C THR A 105 4.02 -8.60 6.61
N THR A 106 3.75 -9.28 7.72
CA THR A 106 4.78 -9.72 8.68
C THR A 106 5.68 -10.78 8.09
N ARG A 107 5.11 -11.77 7.37
CA ARG A 107 5.89 -12.80 6.65
C ARG A 107 6.81 -12.15 5.62
N LEU A 108 6.28 -11.23 4.80
CA LEU A 108 7.06 -10.54 3.78
C LEU A 108 8.11 -9.60 4.39
N ALA A 109 7.77 -8.86 5.45
CA ALA A 109 8.69 -7.97 6.16
C ALA A 109 9.84 -8.74 6.83
N ALA A 110 9.56 -9.93 7.39
CA ALA A 110 10.58 -10.79 7.95
C ALA A 110 11.57 -11.30 6.89
N GLU A 111 11.08 -11.58 5.68
CA GLU A 111 11.90 -11.96 4.53
C GLU A 111 12.72 -10.77 3.97
N ALA A 112 12.09 -9.58 3.93
CA ALA A 112 12.68 -8.36 3.40
C ALA A 112 13.68 -7.69 4.37
N GLY A 113 13.50 -7.87 5.68
CA GLY A 113 14.25 -7.14 6.70
C GLY A 113 13.89 -5.65 6.78
N CYS A 114 12.66 -5.27 6.39
CA CYS A 114 12.21 -3.88 6.29
C CYS A 114 11.02 -3.57 7.21
N PRO A 115 10.78 -2.28 7.56
CA PRO A 115 9.62 -1.89 8.35
C PRO A 115 8.29 -2.02 7.57
N VAL A 116 7.20 -2.14 8.33
CA VAL A 116 5.82 -2.00 7.84
C VAL A 116 5.25 -0.67 8.35
N HIS A 117 4.71 0.13 7.44
CA HIS A 117 4.10 1.43 7.70
C HIS A 117 2.57 1.33 7.61
N THR A 118 1.88 1.88 8.62
CA THR A 118 0.42 1.85 8.76
C THR A 118 -0.15 3.27 8.92
N PRO A 119 0.07 4.19 7.95
CA PRO A 119 -0.19 5.62 8.13
C PRO A 119 -1.65 5.97 8.48
N LYS A 120 -2.59 5.12 8.07
CA LYS A 120 -4.02 5.30 8.34
C LYS A 120 -4.40 5.09 9.82
N GLN A 121 -3.56 4.43 10.61
CA GLN A 121 -3.74 4.36 12.07
C GLN A 121 -3.62 5.74 12.72
N THR A 122 -2.86 6.66 12.11
CA THR A 122 -2.70 8.03 12.61
C THR A 122 -3.55 9.03 11.83
N LEU A 123 -3.60 8.90 10.50
CA LEU A 123 -4.24 9.86 9.60
C LEU A 123 -5.74 9.56 9.34
N GLY A 124 -6.20 8.38 9.74
CA GLY A 124 -7.52 7.86 9.40
C GLY A 124 -7.58 7.20 8.02
N GLU A 125 -8.69 6.53 7.73
CA GLU A 125 -8.97 5.83 6.48
C GLU A 125 -9.77 6.73 5.53
N PRO A 126 -9.17 7.20 4.43
CA PRO A 126 -9.85 8.01 3.42
C PRO A 126 -10.55 7.17 2.32
N VAL A 127 -10.68 5.87 2.53
CA VAL A 127 -11.36 4.91 1.65
C VAL A 127 -10.68 4.87 0.28
N GLY A 128 -11.23 5.54 -0.73
CA GLY A 128 -10.76 5.45 -2.12
C GLY A 128 -9.39 6.08 -2.37
N ALA A 129 -8.89 6.90 -1.45
CA ALA A 129 -7.61 7.60 -1.57
C ALA A 129 -6.47 6.95 -0.76
N GLY A 130 -6.71 5.81 -0.10
CA GLY A 130 -5.78 5.24 0.87
C GLY A 130 -4.43 4.81 0.27
N ALA A 131 -4.45 4.16 -0.90
CA ALA A 131 -3.23 3.70 -1.58
C ALA A 131 -2.40 4.89 -2.10
N GLN A 132 -3.07 5.92 -2.61
CA GLN A 132 -2.44 7.13 -3.14
C GLN A 132 -1.83 7.96 -2.00
N LEU A 133 -2.48 7.99 -0.83
CA LEU A 133 -1.90 8.58 0.38
C LEU A 133 -0.61 7.85 0.78
N ALA A 134 -0.62 6.52 0.82
CA ALA A 134 0.59 5.73 1.12
C ALA A 134 1.71 5.97 0.10
N ALA A 135 1.37 6.02 -1.19
CA ALA A 135 2.32 6.36 -2.25
C ALA A 135 2.94 7.75 -2.07
N LEU A 136 2.12 8.78 -1.80
CA LEU A 136 2.61 10.12 -1.54
C LEU A 136 3.57 10.14 -0.34
N LEU A 137 3.20 9.48 0.76
CA LEU A 137 4.04 9.41 1.96
C LEU A 137 5.38 8.76 1.67
N ALA A 138 5.40 7.65 0.92
CA ALA A 138 6.64 7.00 0.50
C ALA A 138 7.55 7.93 -0.33
N LEU A 139 6.98 8.63 -1.32
CA LEU A 139 7.72 9.59 -2.15
C LEU A 139 8.29 10.76 -1.32
N THR A 140 7.52 11.27 -0.36
CA THR A 140 7.98 12.35 0.53
C THR A 140 9.05 11.88 1.51
N ALA A 141 9.00 10.61 1.94
CA ALA A 141 10.01 10.04 2.82
C ALA A 141 11.39 9.98 2.16
N TRP A 142 11.47 9.56 0.89
CA TRP A 142 12.73 9.59 0.13
C TRP A 142 13.29 11.01 -0.04
N SER A 143 12.42 12.03 -0.07
CA SER A 143 12.83 13.42 -0.23
C SER A 143 13.26 14.09 1.07
N THR A 144 13.09 13.44 2.23
CA THR A 144 13.32 14.04 3.55
C THR A 144 14.38 13.25 4.34
N PRO A 145 15.62 13.75 4.46
CA PRO A 145 16.72 13.03 5.15
C PRO A 145 16.44 12.68 6.62
N ALA A 146 15.53 13.42 7.28
CA ALA A 146 15.17 13.20 8.68
C ALA A 146 14.13 12.08 8.90
N GLY A 147 13.55 11.52 7.84
CA GLY A 147 12.43 10.58 7.90
C GLY A 147 12.79 9.12 8.22
N GLY A 148 14.09 8.77 8.24
CA GLY A 148 14.57 7.45 8.67
C GLY A 148 14.24 6.26 7.77
N ILE A 149 13.55 6.45 6.62
CA ILE A 149 13.26 5.41 5.64
C ILE A 149 14.36 5.43 4.56
N PRO A 150 15.13 4.34 4.37
CA PRO A 150 16.13 4.27 3.31
C PRO A 150 15.51 4.47 1.92
N ALA A 151 16.16 5.29 1.10
CA ALA A 151 15.80 5.41 -0.31
C ALA A 151 16.05 4.06 -1.01
N GLY A 152 14.98 3.42 -1.45
CA GLY A 152 15.00 2.13 -2.12
C GLY A 152 13.59 1.66 -2.47
N PRO A 153 13.43 0.51 -3.14
CA PRO A 153 12.12 0.00 -3.54
C PRO A 153 11.16 -0.14 -2.36
N VAL A 154 9.92 0.31 -2.54
CA VAL A 154 8.85 0.14 -1.54
C VAL A 154 7.66 -0.56 -2.17
N LEU A 155 6.96 -1.32 -1.34
CA LEU A 155 5.69 -1.94 -1.71
C LEU A 155 4.54 -1.20 -1.04
N ILE A 156 3.48 -0.93 -1.77
CA ILE A 156 2.23 -0.35 -1.24
C ILE A 156 1.11 -1.34 -1.50
N ASN A 157 0.41 -1.73 -0.44
CA ASN A 157 -0.75 -2.61 -0.50
C ASN A 157 -2.05 -1.84 -0.27
N SER A 158 -3.09 -2.24 -1.00
CA SER A 158 -4.45 -1.76 -0.81
C SER A 158 -5.43 -2.92 -0.89
N SER A 159 -6.37 -2.95 0.04
CA SER A 159 -7.36 -4.01 0.14
C SER A 159 -8.76 -3.41 0.12
N SER A 160 -9.59 -3.90 -0.77
CA SER A 160 -11.01 -3.55 -0.82
C SER A 160 -11.82 -4.39 0.16
N LEU A 161 -13.04 -3.93 0.45
CA LEU A 161 -14.01 -4.62 1.28
C LEU A 161 -14.58 -5.91 0.65
N GLY A 162 -14.29 -6.14 -0.64
CA GLY A 162 -14.69 -7.34 -1.38
C GLY A 162 -13.64 -8.44 -1.39
N GLY A 163 -12.56 -8.31 -0.60
CA GLY A 163 -11.45 -9.28 -0.61
C GLY A 163 -10.61 -9.22 -1.89
N THR A 164 -10.60 -8.08 -2.59
CA THR A 164 -9.64 -7.81 -3.67
C THR A 164 -8.47 -7.01 -3.12
N HIS A 165 -7.26 -7.48 -3.39
CA HIS A 165 -6.00 -6.87 -2.97
C HIS A 165 -5.24 -6.40 -4.20
N ILE A 166 -4.70 -5.19 -4.13
CA ILE A 166 -3.86 -4.59 -5.17
C ILE A 166 -2.58 -4.15 -4.50
N SER A 167 -1.45 -4.61 -5.03
CA SER A 167 -0.14 -4.19 -4.57
C SER A 167 0.62 -3.54 -5.72
N LEU A 168 1.38 -2.49 -5.41
CA LEU A 168 2.24 -1.79 -6.36
C LEU A 168 3.63 -1.59 -5.76
N VAL A 169 4.63 -1.51 -6.62
CA VAL A 169 6.03 -1.29 -6.27
C VAL A 169 6.47 0.03 -6.87
N LEU A 170 7.02 0.89 -6.03
CA LEU A 170 7.69 2.12 -6.46
C LEU A 170 9.19 1.98 -6.21
N ARG A 171 10.00 2.50 -7.14
CA ARG A 171 11.45 2.65 -6.95
C ARG A 171 11.85 4.12 -7.01
N PRO A 172 12.86 4.56 -6.24
CA PRO A 172 13.44 5.88 -6.42
C PRO A 172 13.87 6.08 -7.87
N ALA A 173 13.65 7.27 -8.42
CA ALA A 173 14.17 7.60 -9.73
C ALA A 173 15.71 7.53 -9.70
N THR A 174 16.31 6.83 -10.67
CA THR A 174 17.75 6.94 -10.90
C THR A 174 18.07 8.38 -11.33
N GLU A 175 19.11 8.99 -10.78
CA GLU A 175 19.50 10.37 -11.10
C GLU A 175 19.58 10.59 -12.63
N ASN A 176 19.18 11.79 -13.08
CA ASN A 176 19.21 12.22 -14.48
C ASN A 176 20.63 12.53 -14.96
#